data_AF-A0A1F4YDI5-F1
#
_entry.id   AF-A0A1F4YDI5-F1
#
_cell.length_a   1.000
_cell.length_b   1.000
_cell.length_c   1.000
_cell.angle_alpha   90.00
_cell.angle_beta   90.00
_cell.angle_gamma   90.00
#
_symmetry.space_group_name_H-M   'P 1'
#
loop_
_entity.id
_entity.type
_entity.pdbx_description
1 polymer ?
#
loop_
_entity_poly.entity_id
_entity_poly.type
_entity_poly.pdbx_seq_one_letter_code
_entity_poly.pdbx_strand_id
1 'polypeptide(L)'
;MKIVAFLLCIFAALYLVWPTPGFPPPPPDSFISNEPADTESIYRTAFYSNLSRAEVINYYKSQWHWPFIRLNHPPEFSFEFIRDQTRSSWLEELIHPWKDSLYINGFYPTTPQEQFNFNGHHYISKITLHYFPSSPITRLTILALTTISIYWLAREYAS
;
A
#
# COMPACT_ATOMS: atom_id res chain seq x y z
N MET A 1 7.21 -24.79 -25.51
CA MET A 1 6.20 -24.27 -24.56
C MET A 1 6.44 -24.72 -23.12
N LYS A 2 6.60 -26.03 -22.82
CA LYS A 2 6.78 -26.53 -21.45
C LYS A 2 8.00 -25.93 -20.71
N ILE A 3 9.15 -25.83 -21.38
CA ILE A 3 10.38 -25.24 -20.80
C ILE A 3 10.18 -23.75 -20.47
N VAL A 4 9.54 -22.99 -21.36
CA VAL A 4 9.26 -21.56 -21.15
C VAL A 4 8.32 -21.35 -19.96
N ALA A 5 7.25 -22.15 -19.87
CA ALA A 5 6.32 -22.08 -18.74
C ALA A 5 7.01 -22.43 -17.41
N PHE A 6 7.88 -23.44 -17.40
CA PHE A 6 8.66 -23.81 -16.23
C PHE A 6 9.61 -22.68 -15.79
N LEU A 7 10.34 -22.08 -16.73
CA LEU A 7 11.21 -20.94 -16.43
C LEU A 7 10.40 -19.74 -15.89
N LEU A 8 9.25 -19.44 -16.47
CA LEU A 8 8.37 -18.38 -15.98
C LEU A 8 7.89 -18.64 -14.55
N CYS A 9 7.55 -19.89 -14.21
CA CYS A 9 7.19 -20.27 -12.84
C CYS A 9 8.35 -20.07 -11.87
N ILE A 10 9.58 -20.42 -12.26
CA ILE A 10 10.78 -20.16 -11.45
C ILE A 10 10.96 -18.66 -11.23
N PHE A 11 10.90 -17.84 -12.29
CA PHE A 11 11.02 -16.39 -12.17
C PHE A 11 9.93 -15.79 -11.27
N ALA A 12 8.69 -16.25 -11.40
CA ALA A 12 7.58 -15.83 -10.55
C ALA A 12 7.82 -16.20 -9.08
N ALA A 13 8.27 -17.43 -8.81
CA ALA A 13 8.58 -17.87 -7.45
C ALA A 13 9.71 -17.04 -6.83
N LEU A 14 10.80 -16.78 -7.58
CA LEU A 14 11.90 -15.92 -7.13
C LEU A 14 11.42 -14.50 -6.79
N TYR A 15 10.57 -13.92 -7.63
CA TYR A 15 9.97 -12.61 -7.41
C TYR A 15 9.10 -12.55 -6.13
N LEU A 16 8.27 -13.57 -5.90
CA LEU A 16 7.35 -13.62 -4.75
C LEU A 16 8.06 -13.82 -3.41
N VAL A 17 9.21 -14.52 -3.42
CA VAL A 17 10.05 -14.76 -2.23
C VAL A 17 10.97 -13.57 -1.93
N TRP A 18 11.31 -12.75 -2.94
CA TRP A 18 12.15 -11.58 -2.74
C TRP A 18 11.59 -10.68 -1.63
N PRO A 19 12.43 -10.19 -0.69
CA PRO A 19 11.96 -9.41 0.45
C PRO A 19 11.22 -8.14 0.01
N THR A 20 10.28 -7.69 0.84
CA THR A 20 9.61 -6.38 0.69
C THR A 20 10.12 -5.42 1.76
N PRO A 21 10.08 -4.09 1.52
CA PRO A 21 10.61 -3.10 2.45
C PRO A 21 9.89 -3.03 3.80
N GLY A 22 8.70 -3.64 3.93
CA GLY A 22 7.87 -3.56 5.13
C GLY A 22 7.08 -2.27 5.22
N PHE A 23 6.52 -1.96 6.39
CA PHE A 23 5.73 -0.75 6.61
C PHE A 23 6.64 0.47 6.83
N PRO A 24 6.68 1.45 5.91
CA PRO A 24 7.60 2.58 6.01
C PRO A 24 7.23 3.53 7.15
N PRO A 25 8.24 4.16 7.77
CA PRO A 25 8.00 5.19 8.78
C PRO A 25 7.48 6.49 8.13
N PRO A 26 6.79 7.34 8.90
CA PRO A 26 6.40 8.68 8.43
C PRO A 26 7.63 9.55 8.09
N PRO A 27 7.48 10.57 7.23
CA PRO A 27 8.55 11.50 6.90
C PRO A 27 9.12 12.20 8.14
N PRO A 28 10.37 12.66 8.10
CA PRO A 28 10.93 13.55 9.13
C PRO A 28 10.02 14.77 9.37
N ASP A 29 10.06 15.32 10.58
CA ASP A 29 9.28 16.49 11.02
C ASP A 29 7.74 16.31 10.99
N SER A 30 7.27 15.06 10.86
CA SER A 30 5.86 14.70 11.00
C SER A 30 5.47 14.54 12.47
N PHE A 31 4.26 14.94 12.84
CA PHE A 31 3.68 14.64 14.15
C PHE A 31 2.78 13.41 14.05
N ILE A 32 3.12 12.32 14.73
CA ILE A 32 2.33 11.08 14.70
C ILE A 32 1.03 11.28 15.48
N SER A 33 -0.09 10.91 14.86
CA SER A 33 -1.40 10.93 15.49
C SER A 33 -1.53 9.77 16.48
N ASN A 34 -2.01 10.08 17.69
CA ASN A 34 -2.35 9.08 18.72
C ASN A 34 -3.86 8.87 18.84
N GLU A 35 -4.65 9.30 17.84
CA GLU A 35 -6.09 9.04 17.84
C GLU A 35 -6.36 7.52 17.83
N PRO A 36 -7.33 7.01 18.59
CA PRO A 36 -7.65 5.58 18.61
C PRO A 36 -7.90 5.01 17.21
N ALA A 37 -8.62 5.76 16.37
CA ALA A 37 -8.92 5.35 15.00
C ALA A 37 -7.68 5.23 14.11
N ASP A 38 -6.59 5.94 14.42
CA ASP A 38 -5.36 5.92 13.63
C ASP A 38 -4.40 4.80 14.07
N THR A 39 -4.69 4.13 15.19
CA THR A 39 -3.83 3.13 15.85
C THR A 39 -4.47 1.76 16.03
N GLU A 40 -5.70 1.54 15.53
CA GLU A 40 -6.42 0.26 15.71
C GLU A 40 -5.71 -0.95 15.07
N SER A 41 -4.86 -0.72 14.06
CA SER A 41 -4.10 -1.75 13.36
C SER A 41 -2.61 -1.40 13.36
N ILE A 42 -1.76 -2.40 13.56
CA ILE A 42 -0.31 -2.28 13.43
C ILE A 42 0.14 -1.89 12.01
N TYR A 43 -0.76 -2.04 11.03
CA TYR A 43 -0.52 -1.66 9.64
C TYR A 43 -1.16 -0.35 9.25
N ARG A 44 -1.71 0.40 10.22
CA ARG A 44 -2.26 1.73 10.00
C ARG A 44 -1.53 2.75 10.85
N THR A 45 -1.23 3.90 10.28
CA THR A 45 -0.60 5.00 10.99
C THR A 45 -1.02 6.29 10.34
N ALA A 46 -1.43 7.28 11.13
CA ALA A 46 -1.65 8.63 10.65
C ALA A 46 -0.68 9.61 11.29
N PHE A 47 -0.37 10.67 10.56
CA PHE A 47 0.50 11.74 11.01
C PHE A 47 0.12 13.05 10.33
N TYR A 48 0.51 14.15 10.97
CA TYR A 48 0.33 15.49 10.46
C TYR A 48 1.63 15.98 9.83
N SER A 49 1.52 16.60 8.67
CA SER A 49 2.66 17.04 7.88
C SER A 49 2.39 18.35 7.15
N ASN A 50 3.47 19.11 6.95
CA ASN A 50 3.51 20.32 6.13
C ASN A 50 4.01 20.04 4.70
N LEU A 51 4.28 18.78 4.38
CA LEU A 51 4.68 18.37 3.05
C LEU A 51 3.49 18.41 2.08
N SER A 52 3.77 18.81 0.85
CA SER A 52 2.84 18.68 -0.26
C SER A 52 2.62 17.22 -0.65
N ARG A 53 1.50 16.92 -1.34
CA ARG A 53 1.24 15.58 -1.92
C ARG A 53 2.45 15.04 -2.68
N ALA A 54 3.08 15.85 -3.52
CA ALA A 54 4.21 15.40 -4.33
C ALA A 54 5.42 15.00 -3.47
N GLU A 55 5.72 15.77 -2.42
CA GLU A 55 6.82 15.47 -1.49
C GLU A 55 6.53 14.21 -0.67
N VAL A 56 5.31 14.06 -0.15
CA VAL A 56 4.89 12.84 0.57
C VAL A 56 5.04 11.60 -0.31
N ILE A 57 4.52 11.65 -1.54
CA ILE A 57 4.61 10.51 -2.46
C ILE A 57 6.06 10.23 -2.85
N ASN A 58 6.87 11.25 -3.12
CA ASN A 58 8.28 11.05 -3.45
C ASN A 58 9.07 10.44 -2.29
N TYR A 59 8.78 10.85 -1.05
CA TYR A 59 9.35 10.22 0.14
C TYR A 59 9.01 8.74 0.18
N TYR A 60 7.73 8.35 0.07
CA TYR A 60 7.37 6.93 0.11
C TYR A 60 7.92 6.14 -1.07
N LYS A 61 7.96 6.70 -2.28
CA LYS A 61 8.62 6.07 -3.42
C LYS A 61 10.11 5.80 -3.18
N SER A 62 10.79 6.63 -2.38
CA SER A 62 12.19 6.39 -2.02
C SER A 62 12.36 5.23 -1.04
N GLN A 63 11.37 5.00 -0.18
CA GLN A 63 11.34 3.89 0.78
C GLN A 63 10.79 2.59 0.17
N TRP A 64 9.96 2.72 -0.87
CA TRP A 64 9.33 1.62 -1.59
C TRP A 64 10.26 1.13 -2.70
N HIS A 65 11.08 0.11 -2.42
CA HIS A 65 12.08 -0.38 -3.37
C HIS A 65 11.45 -0.95 -4.66
N TRP A 66 12.03 -0.66 -5.83
CA TRP A 66 11.57 -1.20 -7.11
C TRP A 66 11.65 -2.75 -7.15
N PRO A 67 10.75 -3.47 -7.85
CA PRO A 67 9.67 -3.00 -8.73
C PRO A 67 8.31 -2.78 -8.06
N PHE A 68 7.77 -1.57 -8.18
CA PHE A 68 6.41 -1.24 -7.76
C PHE A 68 5.68 -0.44 -8.83
N ILE A 69 4.35 -0.45 -8.75
CA ILE A 69 3.45 0.36 -9.58
C ILE A 69 2.80 1.40 -8.68
N ARG A 70 2.62 2.61 -9.19
CA ARG A 70 1.86 3.68 -8.54
C ARG A 70 0.48 3.75 -9.16
N LEU A 71 -0.56 3.67 -8.35
CA LEU A 71 -1.95 3.84 -8.76
C LEU A 71 -2.54 5.08 -8.07
N ASN A 72 -3.35 5.83 -8.81
CA ASN A 72 -4.10 6.97 -8.30
C ASN A 72 -5.56 6.58 -8.22
N HIS A 73 -6.13 6.68 -7.03
CA HIS A 73 -7.51 6.27 -6.76
C HIS A 73 -8.38 7.51 -6.48
N PRO A 74 -9.67 7.46 -6.85
CA PRO A 74 -10.64 8.42 -6.35
C PRO A 74 -10.64 8.46 -4.80
N PRO A 75 -10.64 9.66 -4.18
CA PRO A 75 -10.58 9.81 -2.73
C PRO A 75 -11.77 9.19 -2.00
N GLU A 76 -12.90 9.00 -2.69
CA GLU A 76 -14.08 8.34 -2.15
C GLU A 76 -13.75 6.92 -1.70
N PHE A 77 -12.86 6.19 -2.37
CA PHE A 77 -12.48 4.83 -1.96
C PHE A 77 -11.65 4.75 -0.67
N SER A 78 -11.31 5.90 -0.06
CA SER A 78 -10.62 5.91 1.23
C SER A 78 -11.43 5.26 2.36
N PHE A 79 -12.77 5.25 2.26
CA PHE A 79 -13.59 4.52 3.24
C PHE A 79 -13.34 3.01 3.21
N GLU A 80 -13.05 2.46 2.03
CA GLU A 80 -12.81 1.03 1.82
C GLU A 80 -11.38 0.64 2.18
N PHE A 81 -10.40 1.43 1.72
CA PHE A 81 -8.99 1.06 1.82
C PHE A 81 -8.28 1.57 3.07
N ILE A 82 -8.79 2.58 3.78
CA ILE A 82 -8.13 3.16 4.97
C ILE A 82 -8.92 2.82 6.24
N ARG A 83 -10.13 3.36 6.34
CA ARG A 83 -11.12 3.05 7.38
C ARG A 83 -12.47 3.68 7.07
N ASP A 84 -13.50 3.17 7.72
CA ASP A 84 -14.82 3.78 7.72
C ASP A 84 -14.75 5.25 8.17
N GLN A 85 -15.47 6.11 7.44
CA GLN A 85 -15.53 7.57 7.67
C GLN A 85 -14.18 8.30 7.53
N THR A 86 -13.21 7.74 6.79
CA THR A 86 -12.00 8.48 6.42
C THR A 86 -12.36 9.67 5.56
N ARG A 87 -11.86 10.85 5.92
CA ARG A 87 -11.89 12.00 5.04
C ARG A 87 -10.64 11.98 4.17
N SER A 88 -10.81 12.29 2.89
CA SER A 88 -9.75 12.23 1.90
C SER A 88 -9.88 13.38 0.92
N SER A 89 -8.75 14.00 0.58
CA SER A 89 -8.62 14.89 -0.56
C SER A 89 -7.95 14.18 -1.75
N TRP A 90 -7.16 13.14 -1.47
CA TRP A 90 -6.54 12.28 -2.47
C TRP A 90 -6.16 10.93 -1.87
N LEU A 91 -6.15 9.90 -2.72
CA LEU A 91 -5.76 8.55 -2.36
C LEU A 91 -4.81 7.98 -3.42
N GLU A 92 -3.68 7.45 -2.96
CA GLU A 92 -2.72 6.78 -3.84
C GLU A 92 -2.30 5.44 -3.27
N GLU A 93 -1.83 4.58 -4.15
CA GLU A 93 -1.35 3.24 -3.82
C GLU A 93 0.02 3.00 -4.43
N LEU A 94 0.95 2.47 -3.64
CA LEU A 94 2.20 1.89 -4.09
C LEU A 94 2.11 0.37 -3.93
N ILE A 95 2.08 -0.36 -5.05
CA ILE A 95 1.85 -1.80 -5.07
C ILE A 95 3.06 -2.55 -5.62
N HIS A 96 3.50 -3.58 -4.88
CA HIS A 96 4.29 -4.66 -5.44
C HIS A 96 3.31 -5.77 -5.87
N PRO A 97 3.09 -5.99 -7.18
CA PRO A 97 2.09 -6.96 -7.65
C PRO A 97 2.22 -8.30 -6.93
N TRP A 98 1.12 -8.82 -6.39
CA TRP A 98 1.05 -10.08 -5.63
C TRP A 98 1.85 -10.16 -4.32
N LYS A 99 2.45 -9.05 -3.87
CA LYS A 99 3.30 -9.05 -2.67
C LYS A 99 2.71 -8.19 -1.57
N ASP A 100 2.56 -6.90 -1.79
CA ASP A 100 1.99 -6.00 -0.81
C ASP A 100 1.57 -4.68 -1.45
N SER A 101 0.78 -3.93 -0.70
CA SER A 101 0.26 -2.63 -1.11
C SER A 101 0.34 -1.65 0.04
N LEU A 102 0.72 -0.40 -0.27
CA LEU A 102 0.69 0.72 0.65
C LEU A 102 -0.28 1.76 0.11
N TYR A 103 -1.39 1.94 0.82
CA TYR A 103 -2.31 3.04 0.57
C TYR A 103 -1.85 4.27 1.35
N ILE A 104 -1.84 5.41 0.66
CA ILE A 104 -1.43 6.70 1.17
C ILE A 104 -2.61 7.65 0.94
N ASN A 105 -3.31 7.96 2.01
CA ASN A 105 -4.40 8.91 2.01
C ASN A 105 -3.93 10.27 2.52
N GLY A 106 -4.25 11.34 1.81
CA GLY A 106 -4.02 12.69 2.30
C GLY A 106 -5.30 13.49 2.37
N PHE A 107 -5.46 14.20 3.48
CA PHE A 107 -6.59 15.07 3.74
C PHE A 107 -6.12 16.49 4.05
N TYR A 108 -6.71 17.45 3.34
CA TYR A 108 -6.55 18.87 3.59
C TYR A 108 -7.81 19.41 4.27
N PRO A 109 -7.68 20.09 5.42
CA PRO A 109 -8.82 20.70 6.07
C PRO A 109 -9.38 21.81 5.20
N THR A 110 -10.70 21.79 4.97
CA THR A 110 -11.36 22.81 4.14
C THR A 110 -12.05 23.87 4.99
N THR A 111 -12.30 23.56 6.27
CA THR A 111 -12.95 24.46 7.22
C THR A 111 -12.01 24.82 8.38
N PRO A 112 -12.16 26.01 9.00
CA PRO A 112 -11.34 26.39 10.16
C PRO A 112 -11.43 25.41 11.34
N GLN A 113 -12.56 24.73 11.50
CA GLN A 113 -12.80 23.75 12.56
C GLN A 113 -12.00 22.46 12.38
N GLU A 114 -11.52 22.19 11.17
CA GLU A 114 -10.75 20.99 10.82
C GLU A 114 -9.23 21.23 10.85
N GLN A 115 -8.79 22.45 11.18
CA GLN A 115 -7.37 22.78 11.20
C GLN A 115 -6.61 21.93 12.21
N PHE A 116 -5.45 21.45 11.79
CA PHE A 116 -4.57 20.64 12.61
C PHE A 116 -3.60 21.52 13.37
N ASN A 117 -4.00 21.93 14.57
CA ASN A 117 -3.18 22.75 15.47
C ASN A 117 -2.80 21.93 16.70
N PHE A 118 -1.53 21.52 16.81
CA PHE A 118 -1.02 20.76 17.95
C PHE A 118 0.12 21.51 18.61
N ASN A 119 0.03 21.74 19.93
CA ASN A 119 1.06 22.44 20.71
C ASN A 119 1.51 23.79 20.11
N GLY A 120 0.59 24.54 19.48
CA GLY A 120 0.90 25.81 18.83
C GLY A 120 1.49 25.69 17.42
N HIS A 121 1.70 24.48 16.91
CA HIS A 121 2.13 24.22 15.53
C HIS A 121 0.93 23.90 14.64
N HIS A 122 0.82 24.63 13.53
CA HIS A 122 -0.15 24.38 12.48
C HIS A 122 0.41 23.39 11.46
N TYR A 123 -0.40 22.38 11.10
CA TYR A 123 -0.11 21.41 10.07
C TYR A 123 -1.07 21.53 8.89
N ILE A 124 -0.52 21.49 7.68
CA ILE A 124 -1.27 21.66 6.43
C ILE A 124 -2.16 20.45 6.12
N SER A 125 -1.71 19.25 6.47
CA SER A 125 -2.40 18.02 6.09
C SER A 125 -2.31 16.94 7.14
N LYS A 126 -3.30 16.05 7.13
CA LYS A 126 -3.26 14.75 7.82
C LYS A 126 -3.07 13.68 6.76
N ILE A 127 -2.02 12.88 6.92
CA ILE A 127 -1.72 11.74 6.07
C ILE A 127 -2.01 10.47 6.85
N THR A 128 -2.71 9.53 6.23
CA THR A 128 -2.99 8.21 6.80
C THR A 128 -2.45 7.14 5.87
N LEU A 129 -1.63 6.25 6.41
CA LEU A 129 -1.09 5.10 5.72
C LEU A 129 -1.86 3.85 6.12
N HIS A 130 -2.09 2.97 5.17
CA HIS A 130 -2.56 1.61 5.44
C HIS A 130 -1.75 0.61 4.61
N TYR A 131 -1.06 -0.29 5.28
CA TYR A 131 -0.21 -1.30 4.66
C TYR A 131 -0.90 -2.67 4.63
N PHE A 132 -0.86 -3.33 3.48
CA PHE A 132 -1.42 -4.65 3.26
C PHE A 132 -0.29 -5.64 2.93
N PRO A 133 0.36 -6.25 3.95
CA PRO A 133 1.37 -7.27 3.71
C PRO A 133 0.72 -8.59 3.29
N SER A 134 1.50 -9.43 2.61
CA SER A 134 1.17 -10.85 2.47
C SER A 134 2.39 -11.70 2.80
N SER A 135 2.16 -12.90 3.34
CA SER A 135 3.26 -13.78 3.72
C SER A 135 3.87 -14.46 2.48
N PRO A 136 5.20 -14.68 2.42
CA PRO A 136 5.83 -15.43 1.32
C PRO A 136 5.23 -16.82 1.11
N ILE A 137 4.82 -17.49 2.20
CA ILE A 137 4.17 -18.80 2.16
C ILE A 137 2.84 -18.71 1.42
N THR A 138 1.98 -17.75 1.77
CA THR A 138 0.69 -17.53 1.09
C THR A 138 0.88 -17.27 -0.39
N ARG A 139 1.85 -16.42 -0.76
CA ARG A 139 2.17 -16.08 -2.16
C ARG A 139 2.55 -17.32 -2.97
N LEU A 140 3.45 -18.15 -2.42
CA LEU A 140 3.90 -19.39 -3.07
C LEU A 140 2.79 -20.43 -3.17
N THR A 141 1.95 -20.56 -2.14
CA THR A 141 0.79 -21.45 -2.17
C THR A 141 -0.19 -21.05 -3.28
N ILE A 142 -0.51 -19.76 -3.39
CA ILE A 142 -1.39 -19.26 -4.47
C ILE A 142 -0.76 -19.54 -5.83
N LEU A 143 0.53 -19.24 -6.02
CA LEU A 143 1.23 -19.54 -7.27
C LEU A 143 1.13 -21.03 -7.62
N ALA A 144 1.43 -21.93 -6.68
CA ALA A 144 1.37 -23.37 -6.90
C ALA A 144 -0.03 -23.84 -7.28
N LEU A 145 -1.06 -23.40 -6.56
CA LEU A 145 -2.45 -23.74 -6.86
C LEU A 145 -2.87 -23.22 -8.23
N THR A 146 -2.56 -21.97 -8.57
CA THR A 146 -2.86 -21.39 -9.88
C THR A 146 -2.15 -22.14 -11.00
N THR A 147 -0.88 -22.51 -10.85
CA THR A 147 -0.14 -23.29 -11.85
C THR A 147 -0.76 -24.67 -12.05
N ILE A 148 -1.15 -25.35 -10.96
CA ILE A 148 -1.84 -26.65 -11.05
C ILE A 148 -3.17 -26.47 -11.78
N SER A 149 -4.01 -25.51 -11.40
CA SER A 149 -5.29 -25.26 -12.07
C SER A 149 -5.12 -24.99 -13.57
N ILE A 150 -4.16 -24.14 -13.96
CA ILE A 150 -3.86 -23.87 -15.37
C ILE A 150 -3.42 -25.15 -16.10
N TYR A 151 -2.58 -25.97 -15.48
CA TYR A 151 -2.13 -27.23 -16.08
C TYR A 151 -3.29 -28.20 -16.33
N TRP A 152 -4.21 -28.32 -15.37
CA TRP A 152 -5.39 -29.17 -15.51
C TRP A 152 -6.32 -28.68 -16.62
N LEU A 153 -6.62 -27.38 -16.65
CA LEU A 153 -7.45 -26.77 -17.70
C LEU A 153 -6.83 -26.94 -19.09
N ALA A 154 -5.52 -26.74 -19.21
CA ALA A 154 -4.82 -26.92 -20.48
C ALA A 154 -4.83 -28.37 -20.96
N ARG A 155 -4.79 -29.35 -20.05
CA ARG A 155 -4.88 -30.77 -20.39
C ARG A 155 -6.29 -31.14 -20.86
N GLU A 156 -7.32 -30.65 -20.19
CA GLU A 156 -8.72 -30.88 -20.57
C GLU A 156 -9.01 -30.33 -21.96
N TYR A 157 -8.60 -29.08 -22.24
CA TYR A 157 -8.83 -28.46 -23.54
C TYR A 157 -8.04 -29.10 -24.70
N ALA A 158 -6.91 -29.75 -24.39
CA ALA A 158 -6.07 -30.42 -25.39
C ALA A 158 -6.45 -31.90 -25.63
N SER A 159 -7.39 -32.45 -24.85
CA SER A 159 -7.92 -33.81 -25.00
C SER A 159 -9.19 -33.79 -25.87
#